data_AF-A0A210QD27-F1
#
_entry.id   AF-A0A210QD27-F1
#
_cell.length_a   1.000
_cell.length_b   1.000
_cell.length_c   1.000
_cell.angle_alpha   90.00
_cell.angle_beta   90.00
_cell.angle_gamma   90.00
#
_symmetry.space_group_name_H-M   'P 1'
#
loop_
_entity.id
_entity.type
_entity.pdbx_description
1 polymer ?
#
loop_
_entity_poly.entity_id
_entity_poly.type
_entity_poly.pdbx_seq_one_letter_code
_entity_poly.pdbx_strand_id
1 'polypeptide(L)'
;MGCCFSSDEEKDYLNSEANETSRLLGDPVSNNPTPQTQIGDGYNSTAQQQSQKGDEQSALERILHNTARNVIDVGAIDGQTVENQEYHDRSQQYNGRLNVKLGSSGRGRNYRNLLPNCTANPQVTLSQPPVSFGDVQMVISVADRLGKAVKEVKVEHKEDLVVPFGVP
;
A
#
# COMPACT_ATOMS: atom_id res chain seq x y z
N MET A 1 0.86 5.75 -37.34
CA MET A 1 -0.56 5.52 -37.00
C MET A 1 -0.59 5.12 -35.52
N GLY A 2 -0.42 6.01 -34.56
CA GLY A 2 -1.16 7.25 -34.34
C GLY A 2 -2.46 6.91 -33.60
N CYS A 3 -2.41 6.82 -32.27
CA CYS A 3 -3.63 6.86 -31.45
C CYS A 3 -3.32 7.51 -30.10
N CYS A 4 -3.67 8.80 -30.05
CA CYS A 4 -3.76 9.64 -28.87
C CYS A 4 -5.07 9.34 -28.13
N PHE A 5 -5.04 9.30 -26.80
CA PHE A 5 -6.19 9.62 -25.97
C PHE A 5 -5.74 10.62 -24.91
N SER A 6 -5.86 11.90 -25.25
CA SER A 6 -6.02 12.97 -24.27
C SER A 6 -7.48 13.00 -23.86
N SER A 7 -7.73 12.88 -22.56
CA SER A 7 -8.89 13.49 -21.91
C SER A 7 -8.34 14.29 -20.71
N ASP A 8 -8.01 15.55 -21.00
CA ASP A 8 -7.87 16.64 -20.02
C ASP A 8 -9.31 17.05 -19.59
N GLU A 9 -9.70 17.48 -18.38
CA GLU A 9 -9.05 17.93 -17.16
C GLU A 9 -10.02 17.70 -15.98
N GLU A 10 -9.51 17.34 -14.79
CA GLU A 10 -9.92 18.01 -13.55
C GLU A 10 -8.71 18.02 -12.60
N LYS A 11 -8.47 19.20 -12.03
CA LYS A 11 -7.19 19.70 -11.51
C LYS A 11 -6.87 19.19 -10.11
N ASP A 12 -5.55 19.06 -9.85
CA ASP A 12 -4.81 19.32 -8.61
C ASP A 12 -5.50 18.87 -7.30
N TYR A 13 -5.01 17.90 -6.53
CA TYR A 13 -3.75 17.89 -5.78
C TYR A 13 -3.38 16.45 -5.47
N LEU A 14 -2.28 15.94 -6.02
CA LEU A 14 -1.42 14.85 -5.50
C LEU A 14 -0.47 14.43 -6.64
N ASN A 15 0.19 15.41 -7.27
CA ASN A 15 1.34 15.12 -8.11
C ASN A 15 2.56 14.86 -7.20
N SER A 16 2.50 13.79 -6.40
CA SER A 16 3.72 13.10 -6.05
C SER A 16 3.89 12.08 -7.15
N GLU A 17 4.67 12.44 -8.18
CA GLU A 17 5.19 11.44 -9.11
C GLU A 17 5.69 10.26 -8.27
N ALA A 18 5.25 9.05 -8.63
CA ALA A 18 5.65 7.85 -7.93
C ALA A 18 7.16 7.67 -8.15
N ASN A 19 7.97 8.22 -7.25
CA ASN A 19 9.42 8.15 -7.34
C ASN A 19 9.90 6.71 -7.11
N GLU A 20 11.12 6.40 -7.53
CA GLU A 20 11.76 5.09 -7.44
C GLU A 20 11.89 4.53 -6.00
N THR A 21 11.61 5.32 -4.97
CA THR A 21 11.57 4.93 -3.56
C THR A 21 10.15 4.70 -3.03
N SER A 22 9.12 5.01 -3.83
CA SER A 22 7.72 4.75 -3.50
C SER A 22 7.50 3.24 -3.39
N ARG A 23 7.12 2.79 -2.20
CA ARG A 23 6.87 1.37 -1.95
C ARG A 23 5.60 0.95 -2.69
N LEU A 24 5.75 0.06 -3.67
CA LEU A 24 4.64 -0.43 -4.50
C LEU A 24 3.68 -1.37 -3.75
N LEU A 25 4.04 -1.84 -2.56
CA LEU A 25 3.22 -2.68 -1.69
C LEU A 25 3.24 -2.08 -0.28
N GLY A 26 2.05 -1.74 0.25
CA GLY A 26 1.90 -1.43 1.68
C GLY A 26 2.06 -2.71 2.48
N ASP A 27 3.09 -2.79 3.33
CA ASP A 27 3.33 -3.95 4.18
C ASP A 27 2.33 -3.95 5.36
N PRO A 28 1.49 -4.98 5.54
CA PRO A 28 0.47 -4.95 6.58
C PRO A 28 1.03 -5.21 7.99
N VAL A 29 2.09 -6.00 8.20
CA VAL A 29 2.74 -6.19 9.52
C VAL A 29 4.14 -6.79 9.28
N SER A 30 5.23 -6.09 9.65
CA SER A 30 6.56 -6.71 9.72
C SER A 30 7.09 -6.66 11.15
N ASN A 31 6.87 -7.76 11.86
CA ASN A 31 7.54 -8.09 13.10
C ASN A 31 8.35 -9.37 12.85
N ASN A 32 9.60 -9.26 12.41
CA ASN A 32 10.65 -10.22 12.79
C ASN A 32 12.07 -9.72 12.46
N PRO A 33 13.08 -10.00 13.31
CA PRO A 33 14.46 -9.55 13.15
C PRO A 33 15.30 -10.56 12.35
N THR A 34 16.18 -10.07 11.49
CA THR A 34 17.15 -10.86 10.71
C THR A 34 18.37 -11.32 11.55
N PRO A 35 19.04 -12.43 11.16
CA PRO A 35 19.93 -13.22 12.01
C PRO A 35 21.36 -12.67 12.11
N GLN A 36 21.92 -12.68 13.33
CA GLN A 36 23.32 -12.35 13.63
C GLN A 36 24.28 -13.42 13.08
N THR A 37 25.26 -12.98 12.29
CA THR A 37 26.45 -13.75 11.93
C THR A 37 27.30 -13.96 13.18
N GLN A 38 27.44 -15.21 13.63
CA GLN A 38 28.38 -15.60 14.68
C GLN A 38 29.77 -15.84 14.06
N ILE A 39 30.78 -15.12 14.55
CA ILE A 39 32.19 -15.50 14.43
C ILE A 39 32.75 -15.55 15.86
N GLY A 40 33.37 -16.67 16.21
CA GLY A 40 33.67 -17.07 17.57
C GLY A 40 35.07 -16.74 18.09
N ASP A 41 35.25 -17.26 19.32
CA ASP A 41 36.46 -17.52 20.11
C ASP A 41 37.12 -16.38 20.90
N GLY A 42 37.29 -16.64 22.21
CA GLY A 42 38.25 -15.92 23.05
C GLY A 42 37.77 -15.52 24.44
N TYR A 43 37.43 -16.50 25.27
CA TYR A 43 37.16 -16.39 26.71
C TYR A 43 38.25 -15.56 27.44
N ASN A 44 37.87 -14.39 27.95
CA ASN A 44 38.60 -13.72 29.03
C ASN A 44 37.62 -13.12 30.03
N SER A 45 37.46 -13.85 31.13
CA SER A 45 36.61 -13.60 32.27
C SER A 45 37.15 -12.47 33.16
N THR A 46 37.13 -11.24 32.65
CA THR A 46 37.35 -10.02 33.45
C THR A 46 36.43 -8.86 33.06
N ALA A 47 35.50 -9.06 32.12
CA ALA A 47 34.68 -8.00 31.53
C ALA A 47 33.33 -7.74 32.23
N GLN A 48 33.03 -8.36 33.37
CA GLN A 48 31.70 -8.27 34.00
C GLN A 48 31.34 -6.90 34.60
N GLN A 49 32.26 -5.93 34.60
CA GLN A 49 31.96 -4.52 34.97
C GLN A 49 31.92 -3.55 33.77
N GLN A 50 32.25 -3.99 32.56
CA GLN A 50 32.18 -3.16 31.35
C GLN A 50 30.91 -3.39 30.52
N SER A 51 30.14 -4.44 30.82
CA SER A 51 28.97 -4.86 30.04
C SER A 51 27.74 -3.94 30.18
N GLN A 52 27.62 -3.17 31.27
CA GLN A 52 26.45 -2.29 31.47
C GLN A 52 26.54 -0.99 30.66
N LYS A 53 27.74 -0.39 30.52
CA LYS A 53 27.92 0.82 29.72
C LYS A 53 27.73 0.58 28.22
N GLY A 54 28.06 -0.61 27.73
CA GLY A 54 27.87 -0.98 26.33
C GLY A 54 26.39 -1.13 25.94
N ASP A 55 25.57 -1.66 26.84
CA ASP A 55 24.14 -1.87 26.61
C ASP A 55 23.35 -0.55 26.68
N GLU A 56 23.65 0.31 27.66
CA GLU A 56 23.07 1.65 27.73
C GLU A 56 23.40 2.49 26.48
N GLN A 57 24.65 2.43 26.00
CA GLN A 57 25.05 3.14 24.79
C GLN A 57 24.34 2.58 23.54
N SER A 58 24.14 1.26 23.44
CA SER A 58 23.38 0.64 22.33
C SER A 58 21.88 0.99 22.40
N ALA A 59 21.30 1.06 23.59
CA ALA A 59 19.92 1.50 23.79
C ALA A 59 19.73 2.95 23.34
N LEU A 60 20.67 3.84 23.68
CA LEU A 60 20.66 5.24 23.23
C LEU A 60 20.80 5.35 21.72
N GLU A 61 21.66 4.54 21.09
CA GLU A 61 21.81 4.49 19.63
C GLU A 61 20.52 4.02 18.93
N ARG A 62 19.84 3.02 19.49
CA ARG A 62 18.52 2.58 18.99
C ARG A 62 17.46 3.66 19.11
N ILE A 63 17.44 4.37 20.24
CA ILE A 63 16.51 5.50 20.46
C ILE A 63 16.78 6.59 19.43
N LEU A 64 18.03 6.98 19.23
CA LEU A 64 18.42 7.98 18.25
C LEU A 64 18.05 7.56 16.82
N HIS A 65 18.35 6.31 16.42
CA HIS A 65 18.01 5.84 15.08
C HIS A 65 16.49 5.75 14.87
N ASN A 66 15.74 5.26 15.87
CA ASN A 66 14.29 5.19 15.82
C ASN A 66 13.66 6.60 15.74
N THR A 67 14.20 7.55 16.52
CA THR A 67 13.78 8.96 16.48
C THR A 67 14.08 9.57 15.12
N ALA A 68 15.30 9.40 14.60
CA ALA A 68 15.68 9.89 13.28
C ALA A 68 14.82 9.31 12.14
N ARG A 69 14.29 8.09 12.32
CA ARG A 69 13.38 7.45 11.36
C ARG A 69 11.94 7.97 11.45
N ASN A 70 11.48 8.33 12.65
CA ASN A 70 10.09 8.72 12.91
C ASN A 70 9.85 10.23 12.83
N VAL A 71 10.91 11.04 12.91
CA VAL A 71 10.82 12.48 12.71
C VAL A 71 10.56 12.76 11.23
N ILE A 72 9.54 13.56 10.97
CA ILE A 72 9.16 13.98 9.61
C ILE A 72 10.02 15.17 9.23
N ASP A 73 10.85 15.02 8.21
CA ASP A 73 11.55 16.14 7.57
C ASP A 73 10.58 16.89 6.66
N VAL A 74 10.10 18.04 7.15
CA VAL A 74 9.18 18.92 6.40
C VAL A 74 9.87 19.67 5.25
N GLY A 75 11.21 19.69 5.21
CA GLY A 75 12.01 20.37 4.19
C GLY A 75 12.38 19.51 2.98
N ALA A 76 12.13 18.20 3.03
CA ALA A 76 12.50 17.24 1.97
C ALA A 76 11.58 17.29 0.73
N ILE A 77 10.83 18.37 0.52
CA ILE A 77 9.87 18.53 -0.61
C ILE A 77 10.60 18.64 -1.95
N ASP A 78 11.79 19.26 -1.96
CA ASP A 78 12.69 19.22 -3.11
C ASP A 78 13.42 17.87 -3.06
N GLY A 79 12.74 16.85 -3.58
CA GLY A 79 13.12 15.44 -3.44
C GLY A 79 14.61 15.22 -3.71
N GLN A 80 15.19 14.26 -2.99
CA GLN A 80 16.53 13.76 -3.29
C GLN A 80 16.60 13.43 -4.78
N THR A 81 17.19 14.33 -5.57
CA THR A 81 17.38 14.12 -7.00
C THR A 81 18.45 13.05 -7.11
N VAL A 82 18.03 11.80 -7.24
CA VAL A 82 18.93 10.72 -7.65
C VAL A 82 19.61 11.21 -8.93
N GLU A 83 20.93 11.11 -8.99
CA GLU A 83 21.66 11.54 -10.16
C GLU A 83 21.19 10.73 -11.38
N ASN A 84 21.06 11.37 -12.54
CA ASN A 84 20.58 10.71 -13.77
C ASN A 84 21.38 9.44 -14.11
N GLN A 85 22.69 9.44 -13.84
CA GLN A 85 23.55 8.28 -14.05
C GLN A 85 23.20 7.13 -13.09
N GLU A 86 23.04 7.42 -11.79
CA GLU A 86 22.63 6.41 -10.80
C GLU A 86 21.26 5.82 -11.13
N TYR A 87 20.32 6.67 -11.56
CA TYR A 87 19.02 6.23 -12.02
C TYR A 87 19.12 5.24 -13.19
N HIS A 88 19.95 5.56 -14.20
CA HIS A 88 20.14 4.69 -15.36
C HIS A 88 20.74 3.33 -14.98
N ASP A 89 21.80 3.33 -14.17
CA ASP A 89 22.48 2.11 -13.73
C ASP A 89 21.54 1.22 -12.89
N ARG A 90 20.75 1.84 -12.01
CA ARG A 90 19.74 1.15 -11.20
C ARG A 90 18.64 0.53 -12.07
N SER A 91 18.18 1.25 -13.10
CA SER A 91 17.20 0.74 -14.07
C SER A 91 17.71 -0.49 -14.82
N GLN A 92 18.96 -0.45 -15.29
CA GLN A 92 19.59 -1.61 -15.95
C GLN A 92 19.73 -2.80 -14.99
N GLN A 93 20.14 -2.54 -13.74
CA GLN A 93 20.26 -3.57 -12.72
C GLN A 93 18.91 -4.24 -12.42
N TYR A 94 17.84 -3.46 -12.29
CA TYR A 94 16.50 -3.97 -12.04
C TYR A 94 15.97 -4.78 -13.22
N ASN A 95 16.16 -4.29 -14.45
CA ASN A 95 15.80 -5.03 -15.65
C ASN A 95 16.55 -6.36 -15.75
N GLY A 96 17.85 -6.37 -15.47
CA GLY A 96 18.65 -7.59 -15.44
C GLY A 96 18.15 -8.60 -14.40
N ARG A 97 17.94 -8.16 -13.16
CA ARG A 97 17.42 -9.01 -12.07
C ARG A 97 16.01 -9.52 -12.36
N LEU A 98 15.15 -8.68 -12.92
CA LEU A 98 13.79 -9.04 -13.31
C LEU A 98 13.81 -10.10 -14.43
N ASN A 99 14.65 -9.93 -15.43
CA ASN A 99 14.75 -10.86 -16.55
C ASN A 99 15.29 -12.24 -16.12
N VAL A 100 16.23 -12.29 -15.19
CA VAL A 100 16.72 -13.57 -14.61
C VAL A 100 15.60 -14.30 -13.86
N LYS A 101 14.83 -13.58 -13.04
CA LYS A 101 13.72 -14.14 -12.25
C LYS A 101 12.53 -14.55 -13.12
N LEU A 102 12.18 -13.73 -14.10
CA LEU A 102 11.01 -13.94 -14.95
C LEU A 102 11.30 -14.87 -16.14
N GLY A 103 12.50 -14.81 -16.72
CA GLY A 103 12.93 -15.67 -17.82
C GLY A 103 13.07 -17.14 -17.42
N SER A 104 13.37 -17.42 -16.15
CA SER A 104 13.36 -18.78 -15.59
C SER A 104 11.96 -19.25 -15.18
N SER A 105 10.99 -18.34 -15.12
CA SER A 105 9.61 -18.67 -14.81
C SER A 105 8.92 -19.12 -16.10
N GLY A 106 8.71 -20.43 -16.26
CA GLY A 106 7.89 -20.99 -17.37
C GLY A 106 6.44 -20.48 -17.39
N ARG A 107 6.06 -19.58 -16.47
CA ARG A 107 4.85 -18.77 -16.53
C ARG A 107 5.07 -17.67 -17.56
N GLY A 108 4.87 -18.03 -18.82
CA GLY A 108 4.75 -17.07 -19.91
C GLY A 108 3.83 -15.93 -19.50
N ARG A 109 4.21 -14.72 -19.89
CA ARG A 109 3.51 -13.46 -19.64
C ARG A 109 2.12 -13.47 -20.31
N ASN A 110 1.21 -14.31 -19.81
CA ASN A 110 -0.19 -14.29 -20.17
C ASN A 110 -0.81 -13.16 -19.38
N TYR A 111 -0.70 -11.94 -19.92
CA TYR A 111 -1.19 -10.71 -19.30
C TYR A 111 -2.71 -10.66 -19.14
N ARG A 112 -3.42 -11.70 -19.56
CA ARG A 112 -4.86 -11.85 -19.34
C ARG A 112 -5.14 -13.29 -18.98
N ASN A 113 -5.57 -13.49 -17.73
CA ASN A 113 -6.26 -14.71 -17.38
C ASN A 113 -7.49 -14.81 -18.28
N LEU A 114 -7.69 -15.98 -18.89
CA LEU A 114 -8.93 -16.26 -19.61
C LEU A 114 -10.09 -16.22 -18.61
N LEU A 115 -11.27 -15.77 -19.05
CA LEU A 115 -12.48 -15.87 -18.24
C LEU A 115 -12.69 -17.35 -17.87
N PRO A 116 -13.08 -17.65 -16.62
CA PRO A 116 -13.36 -19.01 -16.21
C PRO A 116 -14.50 -19.59 -17.06
N ASN A 117 -14.37 -20.86 -17.44
CA ASN A 117 -15.45 -21.54 -18.14
C ASN A 117 -16.57 -21.90 -17.15
N CYS A 118 -17.65 -21.12 -17.13
CA CYS A 118 -18.73 -21.26 -16.16
C CYS A 118 -19.71 -22.42 -16.47
N THR A 119 -19.78 -22.90 -17.72
CA THR A 119 -20.68 -23.99 -18.12
C THR A 119 -20.17 -24.70 -19.36
N ALA A 120 -20.32 -26.02 -19.41
CA ALA A 120 -19.99 -26.82 -20.61
C ALA A 120 -21.08 -26.71 -21.71
N ASN A 121 -22.32 -26.35 -21.34
CA ASN A 121 -23.48 -26.33 -22.24
C ASN A 121 -24.29 -25.03 -22.08
N PRO A 122 -23.87 -23.92 -22.72
CA PRO A 122 -24.50 -22.62 -22.51
C PRO A 122 -25.98 -22.59 -22.89
N GLN A 123 -26.38 -23.31 -23.95
CA GLN A 123 -27.77 -23.36 -24.42
C GLN A 123 -28.72 -23.93 -23.35
N VAL A 124 -28.29 -25.01 -22.66
CA VAL A 124 -29.08 -25.66 -21.61
C VAL A 124 -29.16 -24.81 -20.35
N THR A 125 -28.06 -24.11 -20.00
CA THR A 125 -28.04 -23.21 -18.85
C THR A 125 -28.95 -22.01 -19.07
N LEU A 126 -28.95 -21.43 -20.28
CA LEU A 126 -29.79 -20.26 -20.62
C LEU A 126 -31.27 -20.61 -20.79
N SER A 127 -31.61 -21.88 -21.08
CA SER A 127 -33.00 -22.34 -21.19
C SER A 127 -33.63 -22.72 -19.86
N GLN A 128 -32.89 -22.63 -18.73
CA GLN A 128 -33.46 -22.91 -17.41
C GLN A 128 -34.51 -21.84 -17.02
N PRO A 129 -35.46 -22.17 -16.13
CA PRO A 129 -36.39 -21.19 -15.60
C PRO A 129 -35.64 -19.98 -15.02
N PRO A 130 -36.10 -18.75 -15.30
CA PRO A 130 -35.48 -17.55 -14.75
C PRO A 130 -35.65 -17.49 -13.22
N VAL A 131 -34.87 -16.61 -12.59
CA VAL A 131 -35.00 -16.31 -11.16
C VAL A 131 -36.44 -15.95 -10.82
N SER A 132 -36.95 -16.42 -9.68
CA SER A 132 -38.33 -16.20 -9.29
C SER A 132 -38.61 -14.71 -9.07
N PHE A 133 -39.80 -14.24 -9.42
CA PHE A 133 -40.20 -12.85 -9.19
C PHE A 133 -40.21 -12.50 -7.69
N GLY A 134 -40.52 -13.47 -6.83
CA GLY A 134 -40.48 -13.29 -5.37
C GLY A 134 -39.08 -12.95 -4.86
N ASP A 135 -38.05 -13.62 -5.37
CA ASP A 135 -36.66 -13.35 -4.98
C ASP A 135 -36.23 -11.95 -5.43
N VAL A 136 -36.61 -11.54 -6.65
CA VAL A 136 -36.31 -10.20 -7.17
C VAL A 136 -36.98 -9.12 -6.31
N GLN A 137 -38.26 -9.28 -5.97
CA GLN A 137 -38.98 -8.36 -5.09
C GLN A 137 -38.37 -8.31 -3.68
N MET A 138 -37.94 -9.46 -3.15
CA MET A 138 -37.26 -9.51 -1.87
C MET A 138 -35.96 -8.69 -1.91
N VAL A 139 -35.11 -8.90 -2.92
CA VAL A 139 -33.84 -8.17 -3.10
C VAL A 139 -34.09 -6.66 -3.20
N ILE A 140 -35.07 -6.24 -3.98
CA ILE A 140 -35.44 -4.81 -4.11
C ILE A 140 -35.86 -4.25 -2.75
N SER A 141 -36.72 -4.96 -2.03
CA SER A 141 -37.22 -4.51 -0.73
C SER A 141 -36.10 -4.36 0.31
N VAL A 142 -35.10 -5.26 0.28
CA VAL A 142 -33.93 -5.20 1.16
C VAL A 142 -33.03 -4.04 0.75
N ALA A 143 -32.79 -3.85 -0.55
CA ALA A 143 -31.99 -2.73 -1.06
C ALA A 143 -32.60 -1.38 -0.67
N ASP A 144 -33.92 -1.23 -0.76
CA ASP A 144 -34.63 -0.02 -0.32
C ASP A 144 -34.50 0.24 1.18
N ARG A 145 -34.59 -0.82 2.00
CA ARG A 145 -34.40 -0.71 3.45
C ARG A 145 -32.98 -0.28 3.79
N LEU A 146 -31.98 -0.84 3.13
CA LEU A 146 -30.58 -0.44 3.29
C LEU A 146 -30.36 1.01 2.85
N GLY A 147 -30.94 1.41 1.71
CA GLY A 147 -30.89 2.78 1.22
C GLY A 147 -31.52 3.79 2.20
N LYS A 148 -32.56 3.38 2.95
CA LYS A 148 -33.13 4.19 4.04
C LYS A 148 -32.21 4.24 5.25
N ALA A 149 -31.66 3.11 5.69
CA ALA A 149 -30.75 3.04 6.83
C ALA A 149 -29.47 3.86 6.62
N VAL A 150 -28.91 3.88 5.41
CA VAL A 150 -27.73 4.71 5.09
C VAL A 150 -28.01 6.21 5.29
N LYS A 151 -29.24 6.67 5.04
CA LYS A 151 -29.62 8.08 5.27
C LYS A 151 -29.70 8.45 6.74
N GLU A 152 -29.81 7.46 7.63
CA GLU A 152 -29.77 7.67 9.08
C GLU A 152 -28.34 7.88 9.59
N VAL A 153 -27.32 7.53 8.78
CA VAL A 153 -25.91 7.84 9.07
C VAL A 153 -25.66 9.33 8.77
N LYS A 154 -26.02 10.18 9.73
CA LYS A 154 -25.82 11.63 9.67
C LYS A 154 -25.48 12.18 11.05
N VAL A 155 -24.83 13.33 11.08
CA VAL A 155 -24.59 14.06 12.33
C VAL A 155 -25.88 14.72 12.78
N GLU A 156 -26.35 14.40 13.97
CA GLU A 156 -27.47 15.12 14.61
C GLU A 156 -26.96 16.43 15.22
N HIS A 157 -27.45 17.55 14.70
CA HIS A 157 -27.14 18.87 15.24
C HIS A 157 -27.75 19.04 16.63
N LYS A 158 -26.94 19.37 17.64
CA LYS A 158 -27.40 19.64 19.01
C LYS A 158 -27.20 21.10 19.41
N GLU A 159 -26.07 21.68 19.05
CA GLU A 159 -25.66 23.03 19.44
C GLU A 159 -24.94 23.69 18.28
N ASP A 160 -24.99 25.02 18.21
CA ASP A 160 -24.35 25.78 17.15
C ASP A 160 -22.83 25.73 17.30
N LEU A 161 -22.15 25.16 16.29
CA LEU A 161 -20.68 25.11 16.25
C LEU A 161 -20.04 26.49 16.04
N VAL A 162 -20.82 27.45 15.53
CA VAL A 162 -20.37 28.80 15.24
C VAL A 162 -21.36 29.77 15.86
N VAL A 163 -20.88 30.57 16.81
CA VAL A 163 -21.66 31.65 17.42
C VAL A 163 -21.09 32.98 16.92
N PRO A 164 -21.89 33.81 16.23
CA PRO A 164 -21.44 35.14 15.83
C PRO A 164 -21.39 36.03 17.07
N PHE A 165 -20.22 36.63 17.32
CA PHE A 165 -20.09 37.66 18.35
C PHE A 165 -20.47 39.01 17.74
N GLY A 166 -21.62 39.53 18.13
CA GLY A 166 -22.07 40.89 17.83
C GLY A 166 -22.73 41.50 19.07
N VAL A 167 -22.27 42.70 19.46
CA VAL A 167 -22.92 43.53 20.48
C VAL A 167 -24.23 44.11 19.91
N PRO A 168 -25.28 44.31 20.72
CA PRO A 168 -26.60 44.76 20.28
C PRO A 168 -26.61 46.18 19.71
#